data_AF-A0A7Y3K9V4-F1
#
_entry.id   AF-A0A7Y3K9V4-F1
#
_cell.length_a   1.000
_cell.length_b   1.000
_cell.length_c   1.000
_cell.angle_alpha   90.00
_cell.angle_beta   90.00
_cell.angle_gamma   90.00
#
_symmetry.space_group_name_H-M   'P 1'
#
loop_
_entity.id
_entity.type
_entity.pdbx_description
1 polymer ?
#
loop_
_entity_poly.entity_id
_entity_poly.type
_entity_poly.pdbx_seq_one_letter_code
_entity_poly.pdbx_strand_id
1 'polypeptide(L)'
;MKKPNLRIGKSIITMLVLSTSMMSLTGVTFADQVTNDAPPSVTIQGETWYQVSTAAQLEYIDQNQGNYFYANIELMNNIDLTGLAWTPFGTFDSPFLGTFNGQGFGVSGITVSEPSSDYVGFFGSSSGTIENLHVNDTVNGSQNVGGLVGYLSGGTITDSYATGSVNGSDYVGGLVGTSYDGNLSESYATGSVQGDENIGGLVGYEILGSNTDCYSTGSVQGSSIIGSLVGFETLGSISDSYATGLVNGSRSPTGGLVGSQQYTNPITDSYFDTTTTGQSQGIGSGSLPGVFGEVDNAMKTEATFSSWDFSKTWGISSAINQGYPYLRNTISSG
;
A
#
# COMPACT_ATOMS: atom_id res chain seq x y z
N MET A 1 -66.89 -60.11 27.22
CA MET A 1 -67.42 -59.77 28.58
C MET A 1 -66.24 -59.40 29.48
N LYS A 2 -66.46 -58.44 30.40
CA LYS A 2 -65.55 -57.86 31.41
C LYS A 2 -64.54 -56.80 30.94
N LYS A 3 -64.99 -55.54 31.07
CA LYS A 3 -64.16 -54.37 31.37
C LYS A 3 -63.71 -54.41 32.85
N PRO A 4 -62.57 -53.80 33.21
CA PRO A 4 -62.38 -53.17 34.51
C PRO A 4 -62.75 -51.68 34.48
N ASN A 5 -63.39 -51.24 35.55
CA ASN A 5 -63.58 -49.84 35.96
C ASN A 5 -62.36 -49.38 36.76
N LEU A 6 -61.99 -48.09 36.68
CA LEU A 6 -61.76 -47.19 37.84
C LEU A 6 -61.48 -45.76 37.33
N ARG A 7 -62.45 -44.84 37.44
CA ARG A 7 -62.55 -43.70 38.39
C ARG A 7 -61.42 -42.65 38.27
N ILE A 8 -61.67 -41.54 37.54
CA ILE A 8 -62.16 -40.20 37.96
C ILE A 8 -61.09 -39.33 38.64
N GLY A 9 -60.76 -38.21 37.99
CA GLY A 9 -60.09 -37.04 38.57
C GLY A 9 -60.21 -35.84 37.62
N LYS A 10 -60.59 -34.68 38.14
CA LYS A 10 -61.09 -33.48 37.45
C LYS A 10 -60.04 -32.80 36.55
N SER A 11 -60.44 -32.36 35.34
CA SER A 11 -59.70 -31.39 34.53
C SER A 11 -59.95 -29.97 35.04
N ILE A 12 -58.90 -29.29 35.50
CA ILE A 12 -58.83 -27.83 35.56
C ILE A 12 -57.58 -27.45 34.78
N ILE A 13 -57.79 -26.64 33.74
CA ILE A 13 -56.76 -26.02 32.92
C ILE A 13 -56.07 -24.96 33.78
N THR A 14 -54.74 -25.03 33.91
CA THR A 14 -53.93 -23.93 34.42
C THR A 14 -52.74 -23.76 33.48
N MET A 15 -52.71 -22.58 32.85
CA MET A 15 -51.70 -22.10 31.92
C MET A 15 -50.36 -22.00 32.67
N LEU A 16 -49.38 -22.81 32.27
CA LEU A 16 -48.05 -22.83 32.88
C LEU A 16 -47.25 -21.62 32.35
N VAL A 17 -46.97 -20.66 33.22
CA VAL A 17 -45.96 -19.62 32.98
C VAL A 17 -44.59 -20.26 33.27
N LEU A 18 -43.75 -20.44 32.25
CA LEU A 18 -42.36 -20.85 32.43
C LEU A 18 -41.55 -19.64 32.93
N SER A 19 -41.24 -19.62 34.23
CA SER A 19 -40.24 -18.74 34.81
C SER A 19 -38.84 -19.24 34.45
N THR A 20 -38.13 -18.52 33.60
CA THR A 20 -36.67 -18.64 33.50
C THR A 20 -36.03 -17.56 34.36
N SER A 21 -35.14 -18.00 35.23
CA SER A 21 -34.41 -17.21 36.21
C SER A 21 -33.54 -16.15 35.53
N MET A 22 -33.70 -14.88 35.94
CA MET A 22 -32.70 -13.85 35.72
C MET A 22 -31.44 -14.21 36.51
N MET A 23 -30.38 -14.61 35.82
CA MET A 23 -29.02 -14.36 36.28
C MET A 23 -28.57 -13.05 35.62
N SER A 24 -28.29 -12.07 36.47
CA SER A 24 -27.72 -10.79 36.06
C SER A 24 -26.32 -11.00 35.50
N LEU A 25 -26.11 -10.65 34.22
CA LEU A 25 -24.81 -10.17 33.77
C LEU A 25 -24.92 -8.65 33.64
N THR A 26 -24.25 -7.98 34.55
CA THR A 26 -24.05 -6.53 34.55
C THR A 26 -23.45 -6.10 33.22
N GLY A 27 -24.22 -5.31 32.47
CA GLY A 27 -23.77 -4.29 31.52
C GLY A 27 -22.62 -4.65 30.59
N VAL A 28 -22.94 -5.23 29.43
CA VAL A 28 -22.29 -4.82 28.18
C VAL A 28 -23.39 -4.72 27.13
N THR A 29 -24.00 -3.55 27.02
CA THR A 29 -24.66 -3.16 25.79
C THR A 29 -23.55 -2.86 24.79
N PHE A 30 -23.33 -3.72 23.79
CA PHE A 30 -22.67 -3.30 22.55
C PHE A 30 -23.65 -2.43 21.77
N ALA A 31 -23.99 -1.27 22.33
CA ALA A 31 -24.53 -0.17 21.57
C ALA A 31 -23.33 0.55 21.00
N ASP A 32 -23.02 0.23 19.74
CA ASP A 32 -22.74 1.21 18.70
C ASP A 32 -22.33 2.58 19.25
N GLN A 33 -21.06 2.71 19.65
CA GLN A 33 -20.48 4.04 19.78
C GLN A 33 -20.13 4.44 18.35
N VAL A 34 -21.11 4.97 17.62
CA VAL A 34 -20.80 6.00 16.63
C VAL A 34 -20.24 7.14 17.46
N THR A 35 -18.93 7.10 17.71
CA THR A 35 -18.25 8.22 18.30
C THR A 35 -18.37 9.35 17.29
N ASN A 36 -18.80 10.52 17.76
CA ASN A 36 -18.84 11.71 16.93
C ASN A 36 -17.42 12.26 16.78
N ASP A 37 -16.50 11.41 16.31
CA ASP A 37 -15.07 11.66 16.16
C ASP A 37 -14.75 12.15 14.75
N ALA A 38 -15.68 12.88 14.13
CA ALA A 38 -15.39 13.59 12.89
C ALA A 38 -14.12 14.44 13.09
N PRO A 39 -13.13 14.35 12.19
CA PRO A 39 -11.92 15.13 12.32
C PRO A 39 -12.26 16.63 12.28
N PRO A 40 -11.65 17.46 13.14
CA PRO A 40 -11.76 18.90 13.03
C PRO A 40 -11.21 19.36 11.67
N SER A 41 -11.69 20.51 11.18
CA SER A 41 -11.17 21.11 9.97
C SER A 41 -10.69 22.54 10.17
N VAL A 42 -9.74 22.94 9.32
CA VAL A 42 -9.17 24.28 9.25
C VAL A 42 -9.26 24.80 7.82
N THR A 43 -9.27 26.12 7.65
CA THR A 43 -9.21 26.74 6.32
C THR A 43 -7.83 27.35 6.08
N ILE A 44 -7.11 26.81 5.10
CA ILE A 44 -5.77 27.27 4.71
C ILE A 44 -5.86 27.77 3.27
N GLN A 45 -5.55 29.05 3.06
CA GLN A 45 -5.58 29.68 1.73
C GLN A 45 -6.92 29.54 0.97
N GLY A 46 -8.03 29.39 1.70
CA GLY A 46 -9.37 29.22 1.13
C GLY A 46 -9.81 27.76 0.97
N GLU A 47 -8.92 26.80 1.18
CA GLU A 47 -9.21 25.37 1.11
C GLU A 47 -9.48 24.80 2.50
N THR A 48 -10.41 23.83 2.60
CA THR A 48 -10.70 23.13 3.85
C THR A 48 -9.81 21.90 4.00
N TRP A 49 -9.16 21.78 5.15
CA TRP A 49 -8.28 20.67 5.52
C TRP A 49 -8.82 19.97 6.76
N TYR A 50 -8.98 18.65 6.70
CA TYR A 50 -9.39 17.82 7.84
C TYR A 50 -8.16 17.29 8.56
N GLN A 51 -8.08 17.56 9.86
CA GLN A 51 -6.91 17.24 10.68
C GLN A 51 -7.16 15.94 11.44
N VAL A 52 -6.42 14.89 11.08
CA VAL A 52 -6.55 13.55 11.64
C VAL A 52 -5.42 13.28 12.61
N SER A 53 -5.77 13.10 13.88
CA SER A 53 -4.81 12.96 14.98
C SER A 53 -4.96 11.65 15.76
N THR A 54 -6.01 10.88 15.49
CA THR A 54 -6.37 9.65 16.22
C THR A 54 -6.91 8.57 15.28
N ALA A 55 -6.82 7.31 15.71
CA ALA A 55 -7.39 6.16 15.00
C ALA A 55 -8.90 6.30 14.77
N ALA A 56 -9.65 6.75 15.78
CA ALA A 56 -11.10 6.93 15.69
C ALA A 56 -11.52 7.98 14.65
N GLN A 57 -10.72 9.05 14.46
CA GLN A 57 -10.97 10.04 13.40
C GLN A 57 -10.75 9.47 12.00
N LEU A 58 -9.72 8.62 11.84
CA LEU A 58 -9.45 7.97 10.56
C LEU A 58 -10.49 6.88 10.26
N GLU A 59 -10.90 6.10 11.27
CA GLU A 59 -12.02 5.16 11.17
C GLU A 59 -13.35 5.88 10.85
N TYR A 60 -13.58 7.06 11.42
CA TYR A 60 -14.75 7.87 11.06
C TYR A 60 -14.74 8.26 9.58
N ILE A 61 -13.59 8.65 9.02
CA ILE A 61 -13.44 8.90 7.58
C ILE A 61 -13.74 7.62 6.79
N ASP A 62 -13.18 6.48 7.20
CA ASP A 62 -13.39 5.19 6.53
C ASP A 62 -14.87 4.81 6.47
N GLN A 63 -15.63 5.01 7.55
CA GLN A 63 -17.07 4.74 7.57
C GLN A 63 -17.89 5.75 6.74
N ASN A 64 -17.29 6.87 6.35
CA ASN A 64 -17.96 8.00 5.67
C ASN A 64 -17.25 8.44 4.38
N GLN A 65 -16.53 7.54 3.70
CA GLN A 65 -15.57 7.88 2.63
C GLN A 65 -16.14 8.83 1.55
N GLY A 66 -17.42 8.67 1.19
CA GLY A 66 -18.09 9.49 0.17
C GLY A 66 -18.05 11.00 0.43
N ASN A 67 -17.95 11.42 1.69
CA ASN A 67 -17.82 12.83 2.06
C ASN A 67 -16.38 13.35 1.95
N TYR A 68 -15.40 12.45 1.83
CA TYR A 68 -13.97 12.73 1.91
C TYR A 68 -13.20 12.42 0.62
N PHE A 69 -13.84 11.86 -0.41
CA PHE A 69 -13.16 11.58 -1.69
C PHE A 69 -12.53 12.81 -2.36
N TYR A 70 -13.05 14.01 -2.08
CA TYR A 70 -12.53 15.28 -2.63
C TYR A 70 -11.85 16.14 -1.56
N ALA A 71 -11.69 15.61 -0.34
CA ALA A 71 -11.22 16.38 0.80
C ALA A 71 -9.70 16.52 0.80
N ASN A 72 -9.20 17.63 1.35
CA ASN A 72 -7.82 17.70 1.79
C ASN A 72 -7.75 17.17 3.23
N ILE A 73 -6.92 16.17 3.46
CA ILE A 73 -6.75 15.47 4.73
C ILE A 73 -5.28 15.60 5.12
N GLU A 74 -5.02 16.00 6.36
CA GLU A 74 -3.66 16.03 6.91
C GLU A 74 -3.56 15.19 8.18
N LEU A 75 -2.52 14.37 8.28
CA LEU A 75 -2.19 13.70 9.53
C LEU A 75 -1.49 14.67 10.47
N MET A 76 -1.82 14.56 11.75
CA MET A 76 -1.23 15.35 12.83
C MET A 76 -0.39 14.50 13.78
N ASN A 77 -0.45 13.17 13.65
CA ASN A 77 0.27 12.18 14.44
C ASN A 77 0.39 10.88 13.64
N ASN A 78 1.29 9.98 14.07
CA ASN A 78 1.26 8.59 13.66
C ASN A 78 -0.03 7.93 14.17
N ILE A 79 -0.71 7.18 13.29
CA ILE A 79 -1.97 6.52 13.59
C ILE A 79 -1.77 4.99 13.57
N ASP A 80 -2.12 4.34 14.68
CA ASP A 80 -2.17 2.88 14.79
C ASP A 80 -3.63 2.42 14.71
N LEU A 81 -3.93 1.64 13.68
CA LEU A 81 -5.24 1.06 13.39
C LEU A 81 -5.33 -0.42 13.78
N THR A 82 -4.39 -0.92 14.59
CA THR A 82 -4.37 -2.32 15.04
C THR A 82 -5.71 -2.73 15.64
N GLY A 83 -6.31 -3.77 15.06
CA GLY A 83 -7.58 -4.34 15.51
C GLY A 83 -8.83 -3.66 14.94
N LEU A 84 -8.66 -2.62 14.11
CA LEU A 84 -9.75 -2.01 13.35
C LEU A 84 -9.87 -2.68 11.98
N ALA A 85 -11.10 -2.72 11.46
CA ALA A 85 -11.33 -3.06 10.07
C ALA A 85 -11.03 -1.83 9.22
N TRP A 86 -10.36 -2.02 8.08
CA TRP A 86 -10.07 -0.94 7.13
C TRP A 86 -10.64 -1.32 5.77
N THR A 87 -11.47 -0.44 5.21
CA THR A 87 -11.85 -0.53 3.80
C THR A 87 -10.87 0.31 2.99
N PRO A 88 -10.22 -0.22 1.95
CA PRO A 88 -9.34 0.57 1.08
C PRO A 88 -10.02 1.88 0.67
N PHE A 89 -9.32 3.01 0.88
CA PHE A 89 -9.90 4.32 0.66
C PHE A 89 -10.00 4.62 -0.84
N GLY A 90 -11.22 4.90 -1.30
CA GLY A 90 -11.51 5.06 -2.73
C GLY A 90 -11.63 3.73 -3.48
N THR A 91 -12.50 3.70 -4.49
CA THR A 91 -12.77 2.52 -5.33
C THR A 91 -12.48 2.82 -6.79
N PHE A 92 -12.42 1.79 -7.64
CA PHE A 92 -12.24 1.98 -9.08
C PHE A 92 -13.28 2.96 -9.69
N ASP A 93 -14.55 2.84 -9.29
CA ASP A 93 -15.64 3.70 -9.78
C ASP A 93 -15.72 5.06 -9.07
N SER A 94 -15.05 5.22 -7.92
CA SER A 94 -15.05 6.45 -7.12
C SER A 94 -13.69 6.62 -6.46
N PRO A 95 -12.66 7.01 -7.24
CA PRO A 95 -11.31 7.16 -6.73
C PRO A 95 -11.22 8.33 -5.74
N PHE A 96 -10.23 8.27 -4.84
CA PHE A 96 -9.85 9.44 -4.06
C PHE A 96 -9.26 10.51 -5.00
N LEU A 97 -9.83 11.72 -4.98
CA LEU A 97 -9.51 12.85 -5.86
C LEU A 97 -8.95 14.07 -5.08
N GLY A 98 -8.98 14.01 -3.75
CA GLY A 98 -8.48 15.07 -2.88
C GLY A 98 -6.96 15.02 -2.67
N THR A 99 -6.52 15.63 -1.57
CA THR A 99 -5.12 15.59 -1.12
C THR A 99 -5.03 14.85 0.20
N PHE A 100 -4.16 13.86 0.32
CA PHE A 100 -3.83 13.22 1.59
C PHE A 100 -2.36 13.52 1.92
N ASN A 101 -2.14 14.40 2.89
CA ASN A 101 -0.82 14.80 3.34
C ASN A 101 -0.50 14.16 4.70
N GLY A 102 0.46 13.23 4.72
CA GLY A 102 0.88 12.58 5.97
C GLY A 102 1.70 13.50 6.89
N GLN A 103 2.20 14.64 6.40
CA GLN A 103 3.10 15.55 7.12
C GLN A 103 4.33 14.83 7.74
N GLY A 104 4.75 13.73 7.13
CA GLY A 104 5.83 12.87 7.62
C GLY A 104 5.38 11.86 8.69
N PHE A 105 4.10 11.84 9.06
CA PHE A 105 3.48 10.81 9.87
C PHE A 105 3.00 9.63 9.02
N GLY A 106 2.80 8.49 9.69
CA GLY A 106 2.34 7.28 9.06
C GLY A 106 1.12 6.64 9.68
N VAL A 107 0.59 5.67 8.94
CA VAL A 107 -0.48 4.77 9.36
C VAL A 107 0.08 3.35 9.42
N SER A 108 -0.34 2.60 10.43
CA SER A 108 0.08 1.21 10.63
C SER A 108 -1.02 0.39 11.30
N GLY A 109 -0.82 -0.93 11.35
CA GLY A 109 -1.69 -1.84 12.10
C GLY A 109 -2.88 -2.37 11.29
N ILE A 110 -2.98 -2.02 10.00
CA ILE A 110 -3.98 -2.61 9.11
C ILE A 110 -3.45 -3.96 8.62
N THR A 111 -4.33 -4.96 8.66
CA THR A 111 -4.21 -6.15 7.83
C THR A 111 -5.37 -6.15 6.86
N VAL A 112 -5.11 -5.76 5.60
CA VAL A 112 -6.11 -5.93 4.54
C VAL A 112 -6.01 -7.38 4.09
N SER A 113 -7.06 -8.16 4.35
CA SER A 113 -7.08 -9.59 4.02
C SER A 113 -8.29 -9.91 3.15
N GLU A 114 -8.26 -9.39 1.92
CA GLU A 114 -9.33 -9.53 0.94
C GLU A 114 -8.80 -10.28 -0.30
N PRO A 115 -8.41 -11.56 -0.18
CA PRO A 115 -7.65 -12.28 -1.21
C PRO A 115 -8.39 -12.48 -2.54
N SER A 116 -9.70 -12.19 -2.59
CA SER A 116 -10.51 -12.23 -3.81
C SER A 116 -10.84 -10.84 -4.36
N SER A 117 -10.43 -9.78 -3.68
CA SER A 117 -10.75 -8.40 -4.06
C SER A 117 -9.60 -7.82 -4.89
N ASP A 118 -9.98 -7.10 -5.94
CA ASP A 118 -9.05 -6.31 -6.73
C ASP A 118 -8.97 -4.89 -6.15
N TYR A 119 -7.93 -4.13 -6.55
CA TYR A 119 -7.73 -2.73 -6.16
C TYR A 119 -7.55 -2.58 -4.64
N VAL A 120 -6.49 -3.20 -4.12
CA VAL A 120 -6.26 -3.32 -2.68
C VAL A 120 -5.00 -2.59 -2.27
N GLY A 121 -5.11 -1.77 -1.23
CA GLY A 121 -4.04 -1.02 -0.58
C GLY A 121 -4.61 -0.19 0.56
N PHE A 122 -3.81 0.72 1.13
CA PHE A 122 -4.38 1.74 2.03
C PHE A 122 -5.45 2.57 1.28
N PHE A 123 -5.13 2.96 0.05
CA PHE A 123 -6.09 3.41 -0.96
C PHE A 123 -6.40 2.26 -1.93
N GLY A 124 -7.68 2.03 -2.21
CA GLY A 124 -8.06 1.09 -3.25
C GLY A 124 -7.78 1.67 -4.64
N SER A 125 -8.24 2.91 -4.85
CA SER A 125 -7.98 3.68 -6.06
C SER A 125 -7.82 5.17 -5.78
N SER A 126 -6.87 5.82 -6.45
CA SER A 126 -6.65 7.26 -6.34
C SER A 126 -6.35 7.92 -7.68
N SER A 127 -6.89 9.13 -7.86
CA SER A 127 -6.58 10.09 -8.91
C SER A 127 -6.16 11.45 -8.33
N GLY A 128 -5.99 11.52 -7.01
CA GLY A 128 -5.65 12.72 -6.26
C GLY A 128 -4.15 12.80 -5.96
N THR A 129 -3.82 13.57 -4.93
CA THR A 129 -2.45 13.75 -4.44
C THR A 129 -2.27 13.05 -3.11
N ILE A 130 -1.25 12.20 -3.01
CA ILE A 130 -0.80 11.58 -1.77
C ILE A 130 0.63 12.02 -1.52
N GLU A 131 0.89 12.65 -0.38
CA GLU A 131 2.20 13.21 -0.09
C GLU A 131 2.63 12.99 1.36
N ASN A 132 3.93 12.82 1.60
CA ASN A 132 4.54 12.72 2.92
C ASN A 132 3.92 11.63 3.82
N LEU A 133 3.46 10.53 3.24
CA LEU A 133 2.73 9.47 3.94
C LEU A 133 3.54 8.18 4.02
N HIS A 134 3.70 7.67 5.23
CA HIS A 134 4.25 6.34 5.49
C HIS A 134 3.16 5.32 5.81
N VAL A 135 3.20 4.15 5.18
CA VAL A 135 2.31 3.03 5.49
C VAL A 135 3.12 1.79 5.89
N ASN A 136 2.73 1.14 6.99
CA ASN A 136 3.32 -0.11 7.45
C ASN A 136 2.25 -1.16 7.73
N ASP A 137 1.66 -1.65 6.64
CA ASP A 137 0.51 -2.56 6.68
C ASP A 137 0.75 -3.80 5.82
N THR A 138 0.18 -4.93 6.26
CA THR A 138 0.17 -6.16 5.46
C THR A 138 -1.05 -6.15 4.56
N VAL A 139 -0.82 -6.23 3.25
CA VAL A 139 -1.87 -6.17 2.23
C VAL A 139 -1.96 -7.51 1.51
N ASN A 140 -3.15 -8.11 1.49
CA ASN A 140 -3.45 -9.32 0.72
C ASN A 140 -4.68 -9.07 -0.16
N GLY A 141 -4.49 -9.21 -1.48
CA GLY A 141 -5.52 -9.00 -2.50
C GLY A 141 -5.47 -10.03 -3.62
N SER A 142 -6.22 -9.76 -4.69
CA SER A 142 -6.20 -10.49 -5.96
C SER A 142 -5.39 -9.69 -7.00
N GLN A 143 -6.02 -8.79 -7.76
CA GLN A 143 -5.32 -8.00 -8.78
C GLN A 143 -5.17 -6.53 -8.38
N ASN A 144 -4.16 -5.83 -8.90
CA ASN A 144 -3.90 -4.41 -8.61
C ASN A 144 -3.72 -4.19 -7.10
N VAL A 145 -2.67 -4.79 -6.55
CA VAL A 145 -2.40 -4.78 -5.12
C VAL A 145 -1.15 -3.96 -4.84
N GLY A 146 -1.29 -2.90 -4.05
CA GLY A 146 -0.20 -2.04 -3.62
C GLY A 146 -0.19 -1.85 -2.11
N GLY A 147 0.99 -1.67 -1.51
CA GLY A 147 1.07 -1.34 -0.09
C GLY A 147 0.36 -0.02 0.26
N LEU A 148 0.48 0.98 -0.64
CA LEU A 148 -0.16 2.29 -0.49
C LEU A 148 -1.39 2.43 -1.39
N VAL A 149 -1.27 2.15 -2.69
CA VAL A 149 -2.38 2.32 -3.65
C VAL A 149 -2.57 1.07 -4.50
N GLY A 150 -3.79 0.52 -4.57
CA GLY A 150 -4.10 -0.55 -5.50
C GLY A 150 -4.00 -0.10 -6.96
N TYR A 151 -4.73 0.98 -7.31
CA TYR A 151 -4.76 1.57 -8.64
C TYR A 151 -4.61 3.10 -8.61
N LEU A 152 -3.54 3.63 -9.20
CA LEU A 152 -3.29 5.06 -9.35
C LEU A 152 -3.66 5.49 -10.78
N SER A 153 -4.55 6.46 -10.93
CA SER A 153 -5.06 6.91 -12.24
C SER A 153 -4.94 8.43 -12.40
N GLY A 154 -3.89 8.93 -13.06
CA GLY A 154 -3.67 10.37 -13.22
C GLY A 154 -3.27 11.10 -11.93
N GLY A 155 -3.07 10.36 -10.83
CA GLY A 155 -2.74 10.90 -9.52
C GLY A 155 -1.24 11.04 -9.28
N THR A 156 -0.88 11.61 -8.14
CA THR A 156 0.52 11.84 -7.74
C THR A 156 0.82 11.22 -6.38
N ILE A 157 1.99 10.59 -6.25
CA ILE A 157 2.53 10.10 -4.98
C ILE A 157 3.92 10.71 -4.80
N THR A 158 4.09 11.48 -3.73
CA THR A 158 5.35 12.20 -3.44
C THR A 158 5.81 11.97 -2.01
N ASP A 159 7.10 11.79 -1.77
CA ASP A 159 7.67 11.63 -0.42
C ASP A 159 6.96 10.58 0.44
N SER A 160 6.47 9.50 -0.20
CA SER A 160 5.58 8.52 0.43
C SER A 160 6.12 7.11 0.26
N TYR A 161 5.85 6.24 1.24
CA TYR A 161 6.47 4.92 1.24
C TYR A 161 5.70 3.86 2.00
N ALA A 162 5.87 2.61 1.56
CA ALA A 162 5.28 1.43 2.17
C ALA A 162 6.36 0.44 2.65
N THR A 163 6.16 -0.15 3.83
CA THR A 163 7.15 -1.05 4.46
C THR A 163 6.59 -2.43 4.82
N GLY A 164 5.26 -2.58 4.84
CA GLY A 164 4.62 -3.86 5.09
C GLY A 164 4.57 -4.76 3.85
N SER A 165 4.31 -6.05 4.07
CA SER A 165 4.31 -7.07 3.01
C SER A 165 3.07 -6.99 2.12
N VAL A 166 3.25 -7.21 0.82
CA VAL A 166 2.16 -7.20 -0.18
C VAL A 166 2.06 -8.56 -0.86
N ASN A 167 0.87 -9.17 -0.83
CA ASN A 167 0.57 -10.43 -1.49
C ASN A 167 -0.63 -10.26 -2.44
N GLY A 168 -0.49 -10.71 -3.68
CA GLY A 168 -1.56 -10.68 -4.69
C GLY A 168 -1.44 -11.82 -5.71
N SER A 169 -2.24 -11.78 -6.77
CA SER A 169 -2.07 -12.63 -7.97
C SER A 169 -1.37 -11.84 -9.08
N ASP A 170 -1.96 -10.74 -9.56
CA ASP A 170 -1.46 -10.00 -10.72
C ASP A 170 -1.37 -8.50 -10.46
N TYR A 171 -0.38 -7.85 -11.07
CA TYR A 171 -0.13 -6.42 -10.93
C TYR A 171 0.08 -6.04 -9.46
N VAL A 172 1.14 -6.62 -8.88
CA VAL A 172 1.46 -6.49 -7.45
C VAL A 172 2.70 -5.62 -7.31
N GLY A 173 2.56 -4.51 -6.60
CA GLY A 173 3.66 -3.59 -6.30
C GLY A 173 3.83 -3.36 -4.81
N GLY A 174 5.06 -3.12 -4.36
CA GLY A 174 5.29 -2.79 -2.95
C GLY A 174 4.65 -1.47 -2.53
N LEU A 175 4.56 -0.50 -3.45
CA LEU A 175 3.89 0.78 -3.22
C LEU A 175 2.56 0.87 -3.99
N VAL A 176 2.59 0.61 -5.30
CA VAL A 176 1.43 0.74 -6.20
C VAL A 176 1.21 -0.54 -7.00
N GLY A 177 -0.01 -1.07 -7.02
CA GLY A 177 -0.34 -2.22 -7.87
C GLY A 177 -0.23 -1.88 -9.35
N THR A 178 -1.12 -1.00 -9.80
CA THR A 178 -1.11 -0.43 -11.16
C THR A 178 -1.06 1.09 -11.13
N SER A 179 -0.18 1.69 -11.93
CA SER A 179 -0.13 3.11 -12.21
C SER A 179 -0.52 3.37 -13.67
N TYR A 180 -1.58 4.13 -13.88
CA TYR A 180 -2.06 4.58 -15.19
C TYR A 180 -2.01 6.10 -15.23
N ASP A 181 -1.11 6.66 -16.03
CA ASP A 181 -0.85 8.11 -16.12
C ASP A 181 -0.50 8.73 -14.74
N GLY A 182 -0.01 7.91 -13.81
CA GLY A 182 0.34 8.30 -12.45
C GLY A 182 1.79 8.79 -12.35
N ASN A 183 2.09 9.66 -11.39
CA ASN A 183 3.44 10.17 -11.18
C ASN A 183 3.91 9.86 -9.75
N LEU A 184 5.01 9.11 -9.66
CA LEU A 184 5.68 8.77 -8.42
C LEU A 184 7.01 9.52 -8.36
N SER A 185 7.25 10.21 -7.25
CA SER A 185 8.47 10.99 -7.00
C SER A 185 8.95 10.81 -5.58
N GLU A 186 10.25 10.69 -5.36
CA GLU A 186 10.85 10.63 -4.01
C GLU A 186 10.12 9.61 -3.11
N SER A 187 9.80 8.44 -3.66
CA SER A 187 8.93 7.46 -3.01
C SER A 187 9.54 6.06 -3.07
N TYR A 188 9.21 5.21 -2.09
CA TYR A 188 9.88 3.92 -2.00
C TYR A 188 9.05 2.81 -1.34
N ALA A 189 9.50 1.58 -1.54
CA ALA A 189 8.94 0.42 -0.86
C ALA A 189 10.02 -0.54 -0.35
N THR A 190 9.83 -1.07 0.86
CA THR A 190 10.80 -1.99 1.51
C THR A 190 10.19 -3.32 1.93
N GLY A 191 8.86 -3.44 1.91
CA GLY A 191 8.17 -4.68 2.22
C GLY A 191 8.35 -5.75 1.14
N SER A 192 8.28 -7.03 1.53
CA SER A 192 8.31 -8.13 0.57
C SER A 192 7.07 -8.15 -0.30
N VAL A 193 7.23 -8.44 -1.59
CA VAL A 193 6.15 -8.52 -2.58
C VAL A 193 6.06 -9.94 -3.13
N GLN A 194 4.87 -10.53 -3.07
CA GLN A 194 4.58 -11.85 -3.63
C GLN A 194 3.38 -11.79 -4.60
N GLY A 195 3.53 -12.40 -5.76
CA GLY A 195 2.44 -12.59 -6.71
C GLY A 195 2.68 -13.70 -7.72
N ASP A 196 1.85 -13.77 -8.76
CA ASP A 196 1.99 -14.67 -9.90
C ASP A 196 2.59 -13.95 -11.13
N GLU A 197 1.96 -12.89 -11.64
CA GLU A 197 2.40 -12.18 -12.85
C GLU A 197 2.47 -10.65 -12.68
N ASN A 198 3.44 -10.00 -13.33
CA ASN A 198 3.65 -8.54 -13.32
C ASN A 198 3.87 -7.99 -11.90
N ILE A 199 5.05 -8.26 -11.35
CA ILE A 199 5.36 -7.99 -9.96
C ILE A 199 6.57 -7.06 -9.89
N GLY A 200 6.40 -5.94 -9.19
CA GLY A 200 7.44 -4.94 -8.96
C GLY A 200 7.68 -4.68 -7.48
N GLY A 201 8.92 -4.39 -7.09
CA GLY A 201 9.18 -3.95 -5.72
C GLY A 201 8.55 -2.59 -5.40
N LEU A 202 8.34 -1.73 -6.40
CA LEU A 202 7.65 -0.44 -6.27
C LEU A 202 6.28 -0.46 -6.97
N VAL A 203 6.27 -0.72 -8.29
CA VAL A 203 5.05 -0.71 -9.13
C VAL A 203 4.88 -2.04 -9.85
N GLY A 204 3.71 -2.68 -9.73
CA GLY A 204 3.42 -3.92 -10.46
C GLY A 204 3.33 -3.71 -11.96
N TYR A 205 2.43 -2.79 -12.39
CA TYR A 205 2.23 -2.42 -13.78
C TYR A 205 2.16 -0.90 -13.97
N GLU A 206 3.04 -0.35 -14.81
CA GLU A 206 3.09 1.06 -15.18
C GLU A 206 2.56 1.29 -16.60
N ILE A 207 1.69 2.30 -16.78
CA ILE A 207 1.14 2.72 -18.07
C ILE A 207 1.18 4.23 -18.15
N LEU A 208 1.93 4.81 -19.11
CA LEU A 208 2.02 6.26 -19.37
C LEU A 208 2.55 7.15 -18.21
N GLY A 209 2.77 6.61 -17.02
CA GLY A 209 3.21 7.37 -15.86
C GLY A 209 4.72 7.48 -15.72
N SER A 210 5.16 8.01 -14.59
CA SER A 210 6.58 8.24 -14.30
C SER A 210 6.99 7.83 -12.89
N ASN A 211 8.22 7.36 -12.76
CA ASN A 211 8.86 7.01 -11.49
C ASN A 211 10.20 7.75 -11.42
N THR A 212 10.27 8.80 -10.60
CA THR A 212 11.46 9.67 -10.47
C THR A 212 12.00 9.63 -9.05
N ASP A 213 13.30 9.51 -8.86
CA ASP A 213 13.91 9.47 -7.53
C ASP A 213 13.29 8.41 -6.61
N CYS A 214 12.96 7.24 -7.16
CA CYS A 214 12.26 6.19 -6.43
C CYS A 214 13.15 4.99 -6.15
N TYR A 215 12.84 4.23 -5.11
CA TYR A 215 13.57 3.00 -4.87
C TYR A 215 12.79 1.85 -4.24
N SER A 216 13.35 0.65 -4.36
CA SER A 216 12.80 -0.55 -3.73
C SER A 216 13.89 -1.47 -3.18
N THR A 217 13.64 -2.03 -2.00
CA THR A 217 14.60 -2.92 -1.29
C THR A 217 13.99 -4.25 -0.86
N GLY A 218 12.66 -4.36 -0.87
CA GLY A 218 11.97 -5.60 -0.50
C GLY A 218 12.17 -6.71 -1.53
N SER A 219 12.21 -7.96 -1.07
CA SER A 219 12.29 -9.12 -1.97
C SER A 219 11.03 -9.25 -2.81
N VAL A 220 11.19 -9.60 -4.09
CA VAL A 220 10.10 -9.77 -5.05
C VAL A 220 10.05 -11.21 -5.53
N GLN A 221 8.92 -11.89 -5.30
CA GLN A 221 8.73 -13.30 -5.66
C GLN A 221 7.49 -13.51 -6.53
N GLY A 222 7.63 -14.32 -7.59
CA GLY A 222 6.47 -14.82 -8.31
C GLY A 222 6.75 -15.75 -9.47
N SER A 223 5.77 -15.86 -10.38
CA SER A 223 5.84 -16.79 -11.50
C SER A 223 6.55 -16.19 -12.73
N SER A 224 6.09 -15.05 -13.26
CA SER A 224 6.64 -14.43 -14.47
C SER A 224 6.52 -12.91 -14.48
N ILE A 225 7.38 -12.24 -15.25
CA ILE A 225 7.43 -10.77 -15.39
C ILE A 225 7.66 -10.11 -14.03
N ILE A 226 8.91 -10.17 -13.58
CA ILE A 226 9.31 -9.66 -12.27
C ILE A 226 10.44 -8.66 -12.42
N GLY A 227 10.23 -7.44 -11.95
CA GLY A 227 11.29 -6.45 -11.82
C GLY A 227 11.51 -6.10 -10.36
N SER A 228 12.75 -5.85 -9.96
CA SER A 228 12.96 -5.41 -8.58
C SER A 228 12.33 -4.05 -8.31
N LEU A 229 12.20 -3.14 -9.30
CA LEU A 229 11.50 -1.86 -9.18
C LEU A 229 10.10 -1.92 -9.82
N VAL A 230 10.03 -2.18 -11.13
CA VAL A 230 8.77 -2.18 -11.90
C VAL A 230 8.57 -3.55 -12.55
N GLY A 231 7.41 -4.16 -12.38
CA GLY A 231 7.11 -5.46 -13.00
C GLY A 231 7.02 -5.35 -14.51
N PHE A 232 5.98 -4.67 -15.00
CA PHE A 232 5.78 -4.40 -16.43
C PHE A 232 5.57 -2.92 -16.68
N GLU A 233 6.06 -2.40 -17.80
CA GLU A 233 5.79 -1.02 -18.21
C GLU A 233 5.33 -0.87 -19.68
N THR A 234 4.42 0.09 -19.88
CA THR A 234 3.87 0.47 -21.18
C THR A 234 3.87 1.99 -21.32
N LEU A 235 4.76 2.54 -22.14
CA LEU A 235 4.84 3.99 -22.42
C LEU A 235 5.13 4.88 -21.19
N GLY A 236 5.59 4.30 -20.07
CA GLY A 236 6.02 5.05 -18.89
C GLY A 236 7.48 5.52 -18.95
N SER A 237 7.96 6.15 -17.88
CA SER A 237 9.36 6.56 -17.75
C SER A 237 9.90 6.31 -16.35
N ILE A 238 11.18 5.97 -16.26
CA ILE A 238 11.88 5.76 -14.98
C ILE A 238 13.17 6.58 -15.00
N SER A 239 13.39 7.42 -14.00
CA SER A 239 14.60 8.23 -13.89
C SER A 239 15.13 8.27 -12.47
N ASP A 240 16.45 8.32 -12.35
CA ASP A 240 17.16 8.52 -11.09
C ASP A 240 16.70 7.57 -9.98
N SER A 241 16.37 6.34 -10.36
CA SER A 241 15.72 5.37 -9.47
C SER A 241 16.58 4.12 -9.32
N TYR A 242 16.38 3.36 -8.25
CA TYR A 242 17.14 2.12 -8.07
C TYR A 242 16.41 0.99 -7.36
N ALA A 243 16.93 -0.22 -7.53
CA ALA A 243 16.42 -1.38 -6.81
C ALA A 243 17.52 -2.34 -6.32
N THR A 244 17.24 -2.96 -5.17
CA THR A 244 18.15 -3.89 -4.49
C THR A 244 17.46 -5.18 -4.01
N GLY A 245 16.14 -5.26 -4.17
CA GLY A 245 15.34 -6.39 -3.71
C GLY A 245 15.71 -7.69 -4.44
N LEU A 246 15.83 -8.80 -3.70
CA LEU A 246 16.04 -10.11 -4.30
C LEU A 246 14.90 -10.45 -5.27
N VAL A 247 15.24 -10.78 -6.52
CA VAL A 247 14.27 -11.21 -7.54
C VAL A 247 14.25 -12.72 -7.63
N ASN A 248 13.12 -13.34 -7.26
CA ASN A 248 12.92 -14.78 -7.29
C ASN A 248 11.73 -15.16 -8.18
N GLY A 249 12.00 -15.33 -9.48
CA GLY A 249 11.03 -15.77 -10.48
C GLY A 249 11.19 -17.22 -10.89
N SER A 250 10.08 -17.94 -11.07
CA SER A 250 10.12 -19.31 -11.61
C SER A 250 10.17 -19.37 -13.14
N ARG A 251 9.86 -18.25 -13.82
CA ARG A 251 9.87 -18.11 -15.29
C ARG A 251 10.36 -16.72 -15.70
N SER A 252 10.83 -16.64 -16.94
CA SER A 252 11.21 -15.37 -17.60
C SER A 252 9.99 -14.60 -18.11
N PRO A 253 10.10 -13.27 -18.28
CA PRO A 253 11.26 -12.43 -18.00
C PRO A 253 11.40 -12.03 -16.51
N THR A 254 12.64 -11.88 -16.05
CA THR A 254 12.99 -11.31 -14.74
C THR A 254 14.12 -10.30 -14.92
N GLY A 255 14.01 -9.10 -14.34
CA GLY A 255 15.01 -8.05 -14.45
C GLY A 255 15.37 -7.44 -13.11
N GLY A 256 16.62 -6.99 -12.98
CA GLY A 256 17.13 -6.37 -11.77
C GLY A 256 16.50 -5.00 -11.47
N LEU A 257 15.96 -4.31 -12.48
CA LEU A 257 15.21 -3.07 -12.34
C LEU A 257 13.77 -3.24 -12.85
N VAL A 258 13.61 -3.63 -14.12
CA VAL A 258 12.32 -3.77 -14.80
C VAL A 258 12.12 -5.21 -15.28
N GLY A 259 10.97 -5.81 -15.02
CA GLY A 259 10.67 -7.17 -15.47
C GLY A 259 10.55 -7.25 -16.98
N SER A 260 9.64 -6.46 -17.57
CA SER A 260 9.51 -6.32 -19.01
C SER A 260 8.92 -4.96 -19.40
N GLN A 261 9.15 -4.57 -20.64
CA GLN A 261 8.58 -3.36 -21.25
C GLN A 261 7.95 -3.70 -22.60
N GLN A 262 6.82 -3.08 -22.92
CA GLN A 262 6.18 -3.24 -24.24
C GLN A 262 6.85 -2.35 -25.32
N TYR A 263 7.32 -1.18 -24.92
CA TYR A 263 7.92 -0.17 -25.80
C TYR A 263 9.24 0.32 -25.22
N THR A 264 10.15 0.79 -26.07
CA THR A 264 11.42 1.40 -25.62
C THR A 264 11.14 2.83 -25.16
N ASN A 265 10.79 2.99 -23.89
CA ASN A 265 10.55 4.30 -23.28
C ASN A 265 11.81 4.75 -22.52
N PRO A 266 11.92 6.03 -22.13
CA PRO A 266 13.13 6.49 -21.47
C PRO A 266 13.21 5.92 -20.06
N ILE A 267 14.15 4.99 -19.87
CA ILE A 267 14.77 4.76 -18.57
C ILE A 267 16.11 5.47 -18.58
N THR A 268 16.36 6.35 -17.62
CA THR A 268 17.59 7.14 -17.54
C THR A 268 18.19 7.08 -16.15
N ASP A 269 19.52 7.04 -16.07
CA ASP A 269 20.28 7.18 -14.83
C ASP A 269 19.75 6.34 -13.66
N SER A 270 19.32 5.12 -13.98
CA SER A 270 18.66 4.21 -13.03
C SER A 270 19.45 2.93 -12.85
N TYR A 271 19.49 2.44 -11.61
CA TYR A 271 20.48 1.45 -11.18
C TYR A 271 19.85 0.22 -10.54
N PHE A 272 20.51 -0.92 -10.64
CA PHE A 272 20.16 -2.08 -9.81
C PHE A 272 21.40 -2.75 -9.27
N ASP A 273 21.27 -3.33 -8.08
CA ASP A 273 22.32 -4.11 -7.46
C ASP A 273 22.33 -5.54 -8.01
N THR A 274 23.30 -5.83 -8.87
CA THR A 274 23.50 -7.15 -9.50
C THR A 274 23.74 -8.28 -8.49
N THR A 275 24.19 -7.95 -7.27
CA THR A 275 24.49 -8.92 -6.22
C THR A 275 23.24 -9.26 -5.41
N THR A 276 22.52 -8.25 -4.92
CA THR A 276 21.36 -8.49 -4.05
C THR A 276 20.10 -8.86 -4.82
N THR A 277 19.90 -8.31 -6.02
CA THR A 277 18.78 -8.70 -6.90
C THR A 277 18.97 -10.11 -7.45
N GLY A 278 20.23 -10.58 -7.54
CA GLY A 278 20.60 -11.83 -8.18
C GLY A 278 20.47 -11.81 -9.71
N GLN A 279 20.23 -10.64 -10.31
CA GLN A 279 20.05 -10.47 -11.75
C GLN A 279 21.32 -9.92 -12.41
N SER A 280 21.61 -10.37 -13.64
CA SER A 280 22.70 -9.83 -14.46
C SER A 280 22.23 -8.82 -15.52
N GLN A 281 20.91 -8.71 -15.71
CA GLN A 281 20.27 -7.79 -16.66
C GLN A 281 19.29 -6.90 -15.90
N GLY A 282 19.27 -5.62 -16.25
CA GLY A 282 18.34 -4.67 -15.62
C GLY A 282 16.92 -4.80 -16.14
N ILE A 283 16.74 -5.14 -17.42
CA ILE A 283 15.44 -5.37 -18.05
C ILE A 283 15.33 -6.86 -18.41
N GLY A 284 14.32 -7.57 -17.93
CA GLY A 284 14.21 -9.01 -18.14
C GLY A 284 13.94 -9.42 -19.60
N SER A 285 13.34 -8.52 -20.39
CA SER A 285 13.04 -8.74 -21.81
C SER A 285 14.00 -8.04 -22.78
N GLY A 286 15.10 -7.45 -22.30
CA GLY A 286 16.06 -6.79 -23.19
C GLY A 286 17.08 -5.91 -22.47
N SER A 287 17.57 -4.88 -23.16
CA SER A 287 18.50 -3.91 -22.60
C SER A 287 18.23 -2.54 -23.19
N LEU A 288 18.32 -1.49 -22.38
CA LEU A 288 18.27 -0.10 -22.83
C LEU A 288 19.47 0.68 -22.28
N PRO A 289 19.91 1.73 -22.99
CA PRO A 289 20.79 2.73 -22.38
C PRO A 289 20.06 3.37 -21.19
N GLY A 290 20.80 3.75 -20.15
CA GLY A 290 20.24 4.38 -18.94
C GLY A 290 19.84 3.42 -17.82
N VAL A 291 19.98 2.10 -18.05
CA VAL A 291 19.85 1.08 -17.00
C VAL A 291 21.23 0.52 -16.66
N PHE A 292 21.67 0.72 -15.42
CA PHE A 292 23.01 0.40 -14.95
C PHE A 292 22.97 -0.71 -13.89
N GLY A 293 23.67 -1.81 -14.16
CA GLY A 293 23.86 -2.88 -13.18
C GLY A 293 25.18 -2.73 -12.47
N GLU A 294 25.15 -2.51 -11.16
CA GLU A 294 26.34 -2.31 -10.34
C GLU A 294 26.42 -3.38 -9.24
N VAL A 295 27.62 -3.62 -8.72
CA VAL A 295 27.81 -4.54 -7.59
C VAL A 295 27.53 -3.84 -6.27
N ASP A 296 27.25 -4.61 -5.21
CA ASP A 296 26.84 -4.12 -3.89
C ASP A 296 27.68 -2.95 -3.34
N ASN A 297 29.02 -3.07 -3.37
CA ASN A 297 29.89 -2.00 -2.89
C ASN A 297 29.83 -0.73 -3.75
N ALA A 298 29.63 -0.86 -5.06
CA ALA A 298 29.50 0.28 -5.97
C ALA A 298 28.17 1.00 -5.75
N MET A 299 27.08 0.25 -5.56
CA MET A 299 25.77 0.80 -5.19
C MET A 299 25.75 1.55 -3.85
N LYS A 300 26.77 1.35 -3.00
CA LYS A 300 26.95 2.05 -1.71
C LYS A 300 27.97 3.19 -1.78
N THR A 301 28.32 3.64 -2.98
CA THR A 301 29.32 4.69 -3.23
C THR A 301 28.69 5.85 -4.01
N GLU A 302 28.72 7.07 -3.44
CA GLU A 302 28.11 8.28 -4.04
C GLU A 302 28.55 8.52 -5.50
N ALA A 303 29.84 8.34 -5.78
CA ALA A 303 30.43 8.59 -7.10
C ALA A 303 29.87 7.71 -8.22
N THR A 304 29.21 6.59 -7.89
CA THR A 304 28.50 5.74 -8.85
C THR A 304 27.32 6.48 -9.49
N PHE A 305 26.65 7.34 -8.72
CA PHE A 305 25.42 8.03 -9.09
C PHE A 305 25.72 9.48 -9.53
N SER A 306 26.64 9.62 -10.49
CA SER A 306 27.24 10.93 -10.82
C SER A 306 26.26 12.01 -11.33
N SER A 307 25.06 11.63 -11.77
CA SER A 307 24.00 12.54 -12.22
C SER A 307 23.01 12.93 -11.11
N TRP A 308 23.00 12.22 -9.97
CA TRP A 308 22.01 12.42 -8.91
C TRP A 308 22.35 13.61 -8.00
N ASP A 309 21.33 14.29 -7.48
CA ASP A 309 21.50 15.42 -6.55
C ASP A 309 21.65 14.94 -5.09
N PHE A 310 22.88 14.66 -4.67
CA PHE A 310 23.19 14.34 -3.26
C PHE A 310 23.17 15.56 -2.31
N SER A 311 22.97 16.77 -2.84
CA SER A 311 22.87 17.98 -2.03
C SER A 311 21.45 18.24 -1.53
N LYS A 312 20.42 17.68 -2.19
CA LYS A 312 19.00 17.91 -1.87
C LYS A 312 18.16 16.64 -1.76
N THR A 313 18.17 15.79 -2.78
CA THR A 313 17.26 14.64 -2.87
C THR A 313 17.84 13.43 -2.17
N TRP A 314 19.06 13.05 -2.55
CA TRP A 314 19.70 11.83 -2.09
C TRP A 314 20.71 12.10 -0.98
N GLY A 315 20.83 11.16 -0.05
CA GLY A 315 21.93 11.02 0.89
C GLY A 315 22.52 9.62 0.79
N ILE A 316 23.76 9.43 1.25
CA ILE A 316 24.35 8.09 1.35
C ILE A 316 25.12 7.97 2.67
N SER A 317 24.87 6.91 3.41
CA SER A 317 25.45 6.71 4.74
C SER A 317 25.43 5.24 5.11
N SER A 318 26.56 4.69 5.55
CA SER A 318 26.63 3.31 6.07
C SER A 318 25.66 3.01 7.23
N ALA A 319 25.11 4.03 7.89
CA ALA A 319 24.18 3.88 9.01
C ALA A 319 22.70 3.91 8.60
N ILE A 320 22.36 4.34 7.38
CA ILE A 320 20.99 4.51 6.90
C ILE A 320 20.81 3.62 5.67
N ASN A 321 19.64 2.98 5.55
CA ASN A 321 19.29 2.18 4.38
C ASN A 321 20.39 1.20 3.95
N GLN A 322 21.04 0.55 4.93
CA GLN A 322 22.11 -0.42 4.72
C GLN A 322 23.32 0.09 3.89
N GLY A 323 23.53 1.41 3.84
CA GLY A 323 24.61 2.03 3.06
C GLY A 323 24.22 2.46 1.65
N TYR A 324 23.03 2.08 1.16
CA TYR A 324 22.53 2.53 -0.13
C TYR A 324 22.06 4.00 -0.08
N PRO A 325 21.90 4.66 -1.25
CA PRO A 325 21.26 5.97 -1.30
C PRO A 325 19.89 5.97 -0.59
N TYR A 326 19.60 7.02 0.16
CA TYR A 326 18.31 7.22 0.82
C TYR A 326 17.79 8.62 0.51
N LEU A 327 16.48 8.79 0.54
CA LEU A 327 15.84 10.09 0.30
C LEU A 327 15.92 10.96 1.54
N ARG A 328 16.41 12.20 1.42
CA ARG A 328 16.68 13.08 2.57
C ARG A 328 15.42 13.51 3.32
N ASN A 329 14.32 13.72 2.61
CA ASN A 329 13.04 14.16 3.19
C ASN A 329 12.45 13.14 4.17
N THR A 330 12.90 11.88 4.10
CA THR A 330 12.41 10.78 4.94
C THR A 330 13.05 10.71 6.33
N ILE A 331 14.11 11.50 6.59
CA ILE A 331 14.88 11.49 7.84
C ILE A 331 14.67 12.76 8.69
N SER A 332 13.96 13.77 8.18
CA SER A 332 13.81 15.08 8.84
C SER A 332 12.72 15.20 9.92
N SER A 333 12.13 14.10 10.38
CA SER A 333 11.09 14.10 11.43
C SER A 333 11.49 13.30 12.69
N GLY A 334 12.67 13.58 13.23
CA GLY A 334 13.13 13.11 14.55
C GLY A 334 13.11 14.19 15.61
#